data_AF-A0A166MJN4-F1
#
_entry.id   AF-A0A166MJN4-F1
#
_cell.length_a   1.000
_cell.length_b   1.000
_cell.length_c   1.000
_cell.angle_alpha   90.00
_cell.angle_beta   90.00
_cell.angle_gamma   90.00
#
_symmetry.space_group_name_H-M   'P 1'
#
loop_
_entity.id
_entity.type
_entity.pdbx_description
1 polymer ?
#
loop_
_entity_poly.entity_id
_entity_poly.type
_entity_poly.pdbx_seq_one_letter_code
_entity_poly.pdbx_strand_id
1 'polypeptide(L)'
;MSLEYIPYDGKVSMEDVKFPHPFDSYDYRAIDILRTTVELEMCALSAALRAKPEWWRKYTDPDIRARWTKEAYEQGLNKKQIDYVMEELSGYSALRDEQTGIEVGCCDRIWQSDALIPDTLCDALKEGAKALEDVADDQKDWHPRASGFVLDLVHPSLYPLVYGRTFVLKPKGLEVAEAPEGSSVTSQRFAWLPTNFVVGASGVKALGYINN
;
A
#
# COMPACT_ATOMS: atom_id res chain seq x y z
N MET A 1 -5.71 -18.18 13.30
CA MET A 1 -4.98 -17.42 14.33
C MET A 1 -5.59 -16.02 14.29
N SER A 2 -6.54 -15.72 15.19
CA SER A 2 -7.17 -14.40 15.22
C SER A 2 -6.13 -13.39 15.68
N LEU A 3 -5.80 -12.44 14.80
CA LEU A 3 -5.11 -11.22 15.22
C LEU A 3 -6.15 -10.39 15.98
N GLU A 4 -6.33 -10.71 17.27
CA GLU A 4 -7.12 -9.85 18.14
C GLU A 4 -6.40 -8.51 18.25
N TYR A 5 -6.99 -7.49 17.64
CA TYR A 5 -6.56 -6.11 17.78
C TYR A 5 -6.77 -5.70 19.24
N ILE A 6 -5.68 -5.53 19.99
CA ILE A 6 -5.70 -5.02 21.36
C ILE A 6 -5.54 -3.49 21.28
N PRO A 7 -6.57 -2.69 21.61
CA PRO A 7 -6.48 -1.24 21.55
C PRO A 7 -5.48 -0.72 22.57
N TYR A 8 -4.73 0.29 22.16
CA TYR A 8 -3.66 0.87 22.95
C TYR A 8 -4.16 1.74 24.12
N ASP A 9 -3.63 1.57 25.34
CA ASP A 9 -4.11 2.20 26.59
C ASP A 9 -3.40 3.51 26.99
N GLY A 10 -2.46 3.99 26.18
CA GLY A 10 -2.01 5.39 26.20
C GLY A 10 -0.64 5.71 26.80
N LYS A 11 0.24 4.74 27.10
CA LYS A 11 1.62 5.04 27.59
C LYS A 11 2.74 4.36 26.80
N VAL A 12 3.00 4.79 25.55
CA VAL A 12 4.09 4.18 24.74
C VAL A 12 5.38 4.84 25.18
N SER A 13 6.32 4.07 25.74
CA SER A 13 7.72 4.51 25.72
C SER A 13 8.25 4.31 24.30
N MET A 14 8.77 5.38 23.68
CA MET A 14 9.42 5.28 22.36
C MET A 14 10.59 4.28 22.37
N GLU A 15 11.16 4.00 23.53
CA GLU A 15 12.26 3.04 23.73
C GLU A 15 11.78 1.58 23.55
N ASP A 16 10.48 1.31 23.73
CA ASP A 16 9.89 -0.04 23.65
C ASP A 16 9.31 -0.37 22.27
N VAL A 17 9.22 0.62 21.37
CA VAL A 17 8.69 0.40 20.01
C VAL A 17 9.81 -0.05 19.09
N LYS A 18 9.91 -1.37 18.90
CA LYS A 18 10.69 -1.92 17.78
C LYS A 18 9.82 -1.95 16.54
N PHE A 19 10.04 -1.01 15.62
CA PHE A 19 9.46 -1.13 14.28
C PHE A 19 10.15 -2.29 13.56
N PRO A 20 9.40 -3.31 13.10
CA PRO A 20 9.97 -4.30 12.21
C PRO A 20 10.38 -3.56 10.92
N HIS A 21 11.68 -3.33 10.76
CA HIS A 21 12.19 -2.73 9.55
C HIS A 21 12.01 -3.76 8.42
N PRO A 22 11.34 -3.42 7.31
CA PRO A 22 11.05 -4.38 6.23
C PRO A 22 12.32 -4.95 5.59
N PHE A 23 13.49 -4.39 5.91
CA PHE A 23 14.80 -4.82 5.43
C PHE A 23 15.72 -5.41 6.51
N ASP A 24 15.30 -5.46 7.79
CA ASP A 24 16.13 -6.08 8.85
C ASP A 24 15.76 -7.54 9.11
N SER A 25 14.60 -7.98 8.62
CA SER A 25 14.09 -9.35 8.75
C SER A 25 14.13 -10.12 7.42
N TYR A 26 15.17 -9.91 6.59
CA TYR A 26 15.39 -10.70 5.37
C TYR A 26 15.56 -12.18 5.72
N ASP A 27 14.46 -12.93 5.70
CA ASP A 27 14.55 -14.34 5.37
C ASP A 27 14.63 -14.45 3.84
N TYR A 28 15.86 -14.51 3.32
CA TYR A 28 16.17 -14.76 1.91
C TYR A 28 15.53 -16.06 1.36
N ARG A 29 14.86 -16.85 2.18
CA ARG A 29 14.11 -18.06 1.79
C ARG A 29 12.69 -17.79 1.29
N ALA A 30 12.21 -16.55 1.34
CA ALA A 30 10.91 -16.16 0.79
C ALA A 30 11.00 -15.60 -0.65
N ILE A 31 11.98 -16.03 -1.44
CA ILE A 31 12.02 -15.72 -2.87
C ILE A 31 10.82 -16.42 -3.52
N ASP A 32 9.92 -15.65 -4.14
CA ASP A 32 8.84 -16.22 -4.93
C ASP A 32 9.42 -17.19 -5.96
N ILE A 33 8.85 -18.39 -6.02
CA ILE A 33 9.30 -19.42 -6.95
C ILE A 33 9.18 -18.85 -8.36
N LEU A 34 10.27 -18.95 -9.14
CA LEU A 34 10.28 -18.51 -10.52
C LEU A 34 9.15 -19.19 -11.28
N ARG A 35 8.26 -18.39 -11.85
CA ARG A 35 7.15 -18.85 -12.68
C ARG A 35 7.63 -19.11 -14.10
N THR A 36 7.18 -20.20 -14.68
CA THR A 36 7.27 -20.46 -16.11
C THR A 36 6.44 -19.45 -16.90
N THR A 37 6.71 -19.30 -18.20
CA THR A 37 5.90 -18.44 -19.08
C THR A 37 4.41 -18.80 -19.04
N VAL A 38 4.10 -20.10 -18.97
CA VAL A 38 2.72 -20.60 -18.85
C VAL A 38 2.05 -20.12 -17.56
N GLU A 39 2.74 -20.22 -16.42
CA GLU A 39 2.20 -19.73 -15.15
C GLU A 39 2.01 -18.22 -15.16
N LEU A 40 2.94 -17.47 -15.76
CA LEU A 40 2.82 -16.02 -15.91
C LEU A 40 1.61 -15.62 -16.76
N GLU A 41 1.35 -16.30 -17.87
CA GLU A 41 0.17 -16.09 -18.72
C GLU A 41 -1.14 -16.39 -17.97
N MET A 42 -1.15 -17.48 -17.19
CA MET A 42 -2.31 -17.84 -16.37
C MET A 42 -2.55 -16.84 -15.23
N CYS A 43 -1.49 -16.40 -14.54
CA CYS A 43 -1.57 -15.34 -13.53
C CYS A 43 -2.08 -14.02 -14.14
N ALA A 44 -1.61 -13.66 -15.33
CA ALA A 44 -2.07 -12.47 -16.04
C ALA A 44 -3.56 -12.55 -16.40
N LEU A 45 -4.04 -13.70 -16.87
CA LEU A 45 -5.47 -13.91 -17.09
C LEU A 45 -6.26 -13.80 -15.78
N SER A 46 -5.84 -14.48 -14.72
CA SER A 46 -6.49 -14.43 -13.40
C SER A 46 -6.59 -12.99 -12.87
N ALA A 47 -5.48 -12.25 -12.93
CA ALA A 47 -5.44 -10.84 -12.55
C ALA A 47 -6.38 -9.96 -13.39
N ALA A 48 -6.39 -10.14 -14.72
CA ALA A 48 -7.25 -9.36 -15.62
C ALA A 48 -8.75 -9.63 -15.40
N LEU A 49 -9.12 -10.86 -15.03
CA LEU A 49 -10.51 -11.21 -14.71
C LEU A 49 -10.91 -10.63 -13.35
N ARG A 50 -10.05 -10.75 -12.32
CA ARG A 50 -10.31 -10.25 -10.97
C ARG A 50 -10.23 -8.73 -10.84
N ALA A 51 -9.59 -8.04 -11.77
CA ALA A 51 -9.61 -6.57 -11.85
C ALA A 51 -10.97 -6.01 -12.33
N LYS A 52 -11.88 -6.84 -12.83
CA LYS A 52 -13.21 -6.40 -13.26
C LYS A 52 -14.09 -6.15 -12.03
N PRO A 53 -14.88 -5.07 -11.99
CA PRO A 53 -15.83 -4.85 -10.90
C PRO A 53 -16.78 -6.04 -10.75
N GLU A 54 -17.04 -6.47 -9.51
CA GLU A 54 -17.92 -7.59 -9.19
C GLU A 54 -17.59 -8.91 -9.94
N TRP A 55 -16.30 -9.16 -10.20
CA TRP A 55 -15.86 -10.37 -10.91
C TRP A 55 -16.38 -11.66 -10.24
N TRP A 56 -16.49 -11.68 -8.90
CA TRP A 56 -16.97 -12.82 -8.11
C TRP A 56 -18.47 -13.11 -8.34
N ARG A 57 -19.26 -12.15 -8.83
CA ARG A 57 -20.63 -12.45 -9.30
C ARG A 57 -20.59 -12.89 -10.74
N LYS A 58 -19.84 -12.16 -11.57
CA LYS A 58 -19.75 -12.36 -13.02
C LYS A 58 -19.17 -13.73 -13.41
N TYR A 59 -18.24 -14.29 -12.65
CA TYR A 59 -17.66 -15.60 -12.97
C TYR A 59 -18.66 -16.75 -12.81
N THR A 60 -19.81 -16.55 -12.14
CA THR A 60 -20.86 -17.56 -12.01
C THR A 60 -21.83 -17.55 -13.19
N ASP A 61 -21.86 -16.48 -13.97
CA ASP A 61 -22.73 -16.33 -15.14
C ASP A 61 -22.19 -17.16 -16.32
N PRO A 62 -22.97 -18.12 -16.86
CA PRO A 62 -22.51 -18.98 -17.95
C PRO A 62 -22.11 -18.22 -19.23
N ASP A 63 -22.82 -17.15 -19.57
CA ASP A 63 -22.57 -16.37 -20.78
C ASP A 63 -21.30 -15.52 -20.62
N ILE A 64 -21.06 -14.98 -19.42
CA ILE A 64 -19.81 -14.29 -19.12
C ILE A 64 -18.64 -15.26 -19.13
N ARG A 65 -18.77 -16.43 -18.50
CA ARG A 65 -17.72 -17.47 -18.53
C ARG A 65 -17.37 -17.90 -19.94
N ALA A 66 -18.38 -18.13 -20.79
CA ALA A 66 -18.18 -18.49 -22.19
C ALA A 66 -17.42 -17.41 -22.95
N ARG A 67 -17.76 -16.14 -22.72
CA ARG A 67 -17.09 -14.98 -23.33
C ARG A 67 -15.64 -14.85 -22.89
N TRP A 68 -15.37 -14.85 -21.59
CA TRP A 68 -14.01 -14.76 -21.05
C TRP A 68 -13.15 -15.95 -21.49
N THR A 69 -13.74 -17.14 -21.58
CA THR A 69 -13.07 -18.34 -22.11
C THR A 69 -12.66 -18.11 -23.56
N LYS A 70 -13.57 -17.60 -24.40
CA LYS A 70 -13.28 -17.28 -25.80
C LYS A 70 -12.18 -16.22 -25.95
N GLU A 71 -12.26 -15.13 -25.19
CA GLU A 71 -11.25 -14.06 -25.18
C GLU A 71 -9.87 -14.60 -24.78
N ALA A 72 -9.80 -15.49 -23.77
CA ALA A 72 -8.54 -16.10 -23.35
C ALA A 72 -7.95 -17.05 -24.41
N TYR A 73 -8.79 -17.78 -25.14
CA TYR A 73 -8.33 -18.58 -26.30
C TYR A 73 -7.75 -17.71 -27.40
N GLU A 74 -8.41 -16.58 -27.72
CA GLU A 74 -7.93 -15.63 -28.73
C GLU A 74 -6.60 -14.97 -28.33
N GLN A 75 -6.31 -14.90 -27.02
CA GLN A 75 -5.03 -14.45 -26.46
C GLN A 75 -3.94 -15.53 -26.47
N GLY A 76 -4.24 -16.75 -26.96
CA GLY A 76 -3.26 -17.81 -27.16
C GLY A 76 -3.20 -18.86 -26.05
N LEU A 77 -4.03 -18.76 -25.02
CA LEU A 77 -4.09 -19.78 -23.98
C LEU A 77 -4.85 -21.01 -24.49
N ASN A 78 -4.41 -22.19 -24.06
CA ASN A 78 -5.06 -23.46 -24.36
C ASN A 78 -6.16 -23.79 -23.36
N LYS A 79 -6.98 -24.79 -23.70
CA LYS A 79 -8.12 -25.22 -22.89
C LYS A 79 -7.80 -25.47 -21.43
N LYS A 80 -6.71 -26.20 -21.15
CA LYS A 80 -6.36 -26.60 -19.79
C LYS A 80 -5.94 -25.41 -18.93
N GLN A 81 -5.20 -24.47 -19.52
CA GLN A 81 -4.80 -23.23 -18.85
C GLN A 81 -6.03 -22.39 -18.49
N ILE A 82 -6.97 -22.24 -19.44
CA ILE A 82 -8.18 -21.46 -19.24
C ILE A 82 -9.09 -22.13 -18.21
N ASP A 83 -9.33 -23.44 -18.34
CA ASP A 83 -10.15 -24.21 -17.40
C ASP A 83 -9.59 -24.08 -15.97
N TYR A 84 -8.26 -24.18 -15.81
CA TYR A 84 -7.61 -24.01 -14.51
C TYR A 84 -7.88 -22.63 -13.92
N VAL A 85 -7.66 -21.54 -14.69
CA VAL A 85 -7.90 -20.18 -14.20
C VAL A 85 -9.38 -19.98 -13.86
N MET A 86 -10.28 -20.52 -14.68
CA MET A 86 -11.73 -20.44 -14.44
C MET A 86 -12.21 -21.21 -13.20
N GLU A 87 -11.51 -22.28 -12.83
CA GLU A 87 -11.73 -23.03 -11.59
C GLU A 87 -11.11 -22.29 -10.39
N GLU A 88 -9.91 -21.74 -10.54
CA GLU A 88 -9.21 -20.94 -9.53
C GLU A 88 -10.07 -19.74 -9.06
N LEU A 89 -10.80 -19.09 -9.97
CA LEU A 89 -11.73 -18.02 -9.62
C LEU A 89 -12.76 -18.43 -8.54
N SER A 90 -13.19 -19.69 -8.52
CA SER A 90 -14.10 -20.16 -7.47
C SER A 90 -13.43 -20.20 -6.09
N GLY A 91 -12.14 -20.56 -6.04
CA GLY A 91 -11.35 -20.54 -4.82
C GLY A 91 -11.18 -19.12 -4.29
N TYR A 92 -10.85 -18.16 -5.15
CA TYR A 92 -10.78 -16.75 -4.74
C TYR A 92 -12.12 -16.20 -4.29
N SER A 93 -13.22 -16.58 -4.97
CA SER A 93 -14.56 -16.13 -4.58
C SER A 93 -14.95 -16.66 -3.22
N ALA A 94 -14.53 -17.87 -2.86
CA ALA A 94 -14.77 -18.46 -1.55
C ALA A 94 -13.94 -17.80 -0.42
N LEU A 95 -12.83 -17.14 -0.74
CA LEU A 95 -12.02 -16.39 0.21
C LEU A 95 -12.52 -14.97 0.47
N ARG A 96 -13.45 -14.48 -0.34
CA ARG A 96 -14.01 -13.14 -0.18
C ARG A 96 -14.94 -13.09 1.03
N ASP A 97 -14.77 -12.06 1.86
CA ASP A 97 -15.69 -11.73 2.93
C ASP A 97 -16.82 -10.83 2.39
N GLU A 98 -18.06 -11.33 2.45
CA GLU A 98 -19.24 -10.58 2.01
C GLU A 98 -19.52 -9.34 2.86
N GLN A 99 -19.26 -9.39 4.16
CA GLN A 99 -19.59 -8.32 5.09
C GLN A 99 -18.65 -7.13 4.95
N THR A 100 -17.35 -7.38 4.83
CA THR A 100 -16.32 -6.33 4.76
C THR A 100 -15.88 -6.01 3.34
N GLY A 101 -16.28 -6.84 2.36
CA GLY A 101 -15.83 -6.75 0.97
C GLY A 101 -14.37 -7.13 0.75
N ILE A 102 -13.67 -7.63 1.78
CA ILE A 102 -12.28 -8.03 1.70
C ILE A 102 -12.12 -9.23 0.77
N GLU A 103 -11.25 -9.12 -0.22
CA GLU A 103 -10.92 -10.16 -1.19
C GLU A 103 -9.42 -10.20 -1.51
N VAL A 104 -8.97 -11.30 -2.12
CA VAL A 104 -7.59 -11.42 -2.59
C VAL A 104 -7.39 -10.53 -3.82
N GLY A 105 -6.46 -9.58 -3.71
CA GLY A 105 -6.12 -8.63 -4.78
C GLY A 105 -5.49 -9.31 -5.99
N CYS A 106 -5.39 -8.58 -7.11
CA CYS A 106 -4.83 -9.11 -8.36
C CYS A 106 -3.36 -9.54 -8.24
N CYS A 107 -2.61 -8.95 -7.30
CA CYS A 107 -1.23 -9.28 -6.98
C CYS A 107 -1.15 -10.26 -5.81
N ASP A 108 -0.19 -11.18 -5.86
CA ASP A 108 -0.01 -12.19 -4.82
C ASP A 108 0.20 -11.57 -3.44
N ARG A 109 -0.37 -12.22 -2.43
CA ARG A 109 -0.26 -11.83 -1.01
C ARG A 109 -0.84 -10.46 -0.67
N ILE A 110 -1.54 -9.81 -1.61
CA ILE A 110 -2.26 -8.57 -1.37
C ILE A 110 -3.74 -8.88 -1.16
N TRP A 111 -4.34 -8.21 -0.17
CA TRP A 111 -5.79 -8.20 0.05
C TRP A 111 -6.31 -6.79 -0.17
N GLN A 112 -7.55 -6.67 -0.65
CA GLN A 112 -8.16 -5.40 -1.00
C GLN A 112 -9.63 -5.37 -0.57
N SER A 113 -10.19 -4.17 -0.40
CA SER A 113 -11.62 -3.94 -0.25
C SER A 113 -11.96 -2.50 -0.61
N ASP A 114 -13.01 -2.32 -1.40
CA ASP A 114 -13.60 -1.01 -1.69
C ASP A 114 -14.68 -0.61 -0.68
N ALA A 115 -14.99 -1.45 0.30
CA ALA A 115 -16.11 -1.27 1.24
C ALA A 115 -15.69 -0.90 2.67
N LEU A 116 -14.39 -1.02 3.01
CA LEU A 116 -13.90 -0.77 4.37
C LEU A 116 -13.92 0.72 4.77
N ILE A 117 -13.79 1.62 3.79
CA ILE A 117 -13.74 3.06 4.02
C ILE A 117 -15.07 3.67 3.57
N PRO A 118 -15.88 4.23 4.49
CA PRO A 118 -17.15 4.85 4.12
C PRO A 118 -16.96 6.04 3.17
N ASP A 119 -17.86 6.21 2.21
CA ASP A 119 -17.85 7.34 1.27
C ASP A 119 -17.80 8.69 2.00
N THR A 120 -18.52 8.82 3.12
CA THR A 120 -18.53 10.04 3.94
C THR A 120 -17.16 10.38 4.52
N LEU A 121 -16.38 9.37 4.91
CA LEU A 121 -15.01 9.56 5.37
C LEU A 121 -14.07 9.90 4.20
N CYS A 122 -14.25 9.24 3.06
CA CYS A 122 -13.51 9.55 1.83
C CYS A 122 -13.73 11.02 1.40
N ASP A 123 -14.98 11.47 1.41
CA ASP A 123 -15.35 12.84 1.05
C ASP A 123 -14.83 13.85 2.06
N ALA A 124 -14.88 13.54 3.36
CA ALA A 124 -14.28 14.39 4.39
C ALA A 124 -12.75 14.51 4.22
N LEU A 125 -12.06 13.43 3.83
CA LEU A 125 -10.63 13.45 3.54
C LEU A 125 -10.30 14.29 2.29
N LYS A 126 -11.08 14.14 1.21
CA LYS A 126 -10.95 14.97 0.01
C LYS A 126 -11.16 16.44 0.33
N GLU A 127 -12.19 16.76 1.11
CA GLU A 127 -12.46 18.14 1.54
C GLU A 127 -11.32 18.71 2.39
N GLY A 128 -10.76 17.91 3.31
CA GLY A 128 -9.59 18.32 4.10
C GLY A 128 -8.33 18.55 3.25
N ALA A 129 -8.14 17.76 2.18
CA ALA A 129 -7.01 17.87 1.28
C ALA A 129 -7.07 19.10 0.36
N LYS A 130 -8.27 19.64 0.07
CA LYS A 130 -8.43 20.83 -0.77
C LYS A 130 -7.63 22.04 -0.29
N ALA A 131 -7.45 22.20 1.02
CA ALA A 131 -6.64 23.29 1.55
C ALA A 131 -5.18 23.28 1.04
N LEU A 132 -4.67 22.12 0.62
CA LEU A 132 -3.35 21.93 0.03
C LEU A 132 -3.39 21.93 -1.51
N GLU A 133 -4.50 21.45 -2.09
CA GLU A 133 -4.67 21.30 -3.53
C GLU A 133 -5.12 22.59 -4.24
N ASP A 134 -6.05 23.33 -3.62
CA ASP A 134 -6.71 24.53 -4.16
C ASP A 134 -5.84 25.79 -3.96
N VAL A 135 -4.57 25.68 -4.34
CA VAL A 135 -3.63 26.81 -4.43
C VAL A 135 -3.58 27.37 -5.86
N ALA A 136 -3.03 28.57 -6.03
CA ALA A 136 -2.85 29.14 -7.36
C ALA A 136 -1.95 28.24 -8.23
N ASP A 137 -2.18 28.20 -9.55
CA ASP A 137 -1.48 27.25 -10.44
C ASP A 137 0.04 27.40 -10.42
N ASP A 138 0.56 28.60 -10.14
CA ASP A 138 1.99 28.88 -9.99
C ASP A 138 2.58 28.43 -8.65
N GLN A 139 1.73 28.06 -7.69
CA GLN A 139 2.09 27.51 -6.38
C GLN A 139 1.96 25.98 -6.33
N LYS A 140 1.41 25.35 -7.37
CA LYS A 140 1.27 23.89 -7.45
C LYS A 140 2.63 23.23 -7.63
N ASP A 141 2.99 22.34 -6.70
CA ASP A 141 4.23 21.57 -6.74
C ASP A 141 4.06 20.30 -7.60
N TRP A 142 4.18 20.45 -8.91
CA TRP A 142 4.06 19.33 -9.84
C TRP A 142 5.28 18.42 -9.76
N HIS A 143 5.05 17.13 -9.51
CA HIS A 143 6.13 16.17 -9.34
C HIS A 143 7.04 16.12 -10.58
N PRO A 144 8.36 16.30 -10.42
CA PRO A 144 9.28 16.23 -11.54
C PRO A 144 9.15 14.87 -12.24
N ARG A 145 9.18 14.88 -13.59
CA ARG A 145 9.08 13.67 -14.44
C ARG A 145 7.72 12.95 -14.42
N ALA A 146 6.72 13.48 -13.74
CA ALA A 146 5.35 12.95 -13.80
C ALA A 146 4.52 13.51 -14.96
N SER A 147 5.11 14.28 -15.88
CA SER A 147 4.42 14.89 -17.04
C SER A 147 3.15 15.68 -16.68
N GLY A 148 3.09 16.27 -15.48
CA GLY A 148 1.92 17.02 -15.00
C GLY A 148 0.74 16.16 -14.56
N PHE A 149 0.94 14.86 -14.31
CA PHE A 149 -0.11 13.95 -13.83
C PHE A 149 -0.11 13.76 -12.31
N VAL A 150 0.97 14.15 -11.62
CA VAL A 150 1.11 13.98 -10.16
C VAL A 150 1.44 15.33 -9.55
N LEU A 151 0.57 15.78 -8.65
CA LEU A 151 0.72 16.97 -7.83
C LEU A 151 1.13 16.54 -6.41
N ASP A 152 2.26 17.05 -5.93
CA ASP A 152 2.70 16.81 -4.56
C ASP A 152 1.98 17.78 -3.62
N LEU A 153 0.96 17.31 -2.90
CA LEU A 153 0.27 18.13 -1.88
C LEU A 153 1.19 18.47 -0.70
N VAL A 154 2.11 17.55 -0.39
CA VAL A 154 3.22 17.72 0.55
C VAL A 154 4.42 16.97 -0.01
N HIS A 155 5.47 17.67 -0.43
CA HIS A 155 6.66 17.01 -0.96
C HIS A 155 7.59 16.57 0.18
N PRO A 156 7.83 15.26 0.38
CA PRO A 156 8.53 14.72 1.55
C PRO A 156 10.00 15.16 1.66
N SER A 157 10.56 15.75 0.60
CA SER A 157 11.93 16.30 0.61
C SER A 157 12.01 17.83 0.80
N LEU A 158 10.94 18.52 1.15
CA LEU A 158 11.03 19.97 1.42
C LEU A 158 11.77 20.26 2.73
N TYR A 159 11.59 19.42 3.74
CA TYR A 159 12.18 19.60 5.07
C TYR A 159 12.90 18.36 5.60
N PRO A 160 13.83 17.75 4.86
CA PRO A 160 14.51 16.55 5.31
C PRO A 160 15.44 16.87 6.50
N LEU A 161 15.66 15.87 7.35
CA LEU A 161 16.78 15.88 8.28
C LEU A 161 18.07 15.82 7.45
N VAL A 162 18.88 16.88 7.49
CA VAL A 162 20.22 16.89 6.88
C VAL A 162 21.26 16.70 7.97
N TYR A 163 22.01 15.60 7.90
CA TYR A 163 23.07 15.29 8.87
C TYR A 163 24.20 16.32 8.80
N GLY A 164 24.78 16.65 9.95
CA GLY A 164 25.80 17.70 10.06
C GLY A 164 25.26 19.14 9.95
N ARG A 165 23.95 19.33 9.74
CA ARG A 165 23.32 20.66 9.62
C ARG A 165 22.09 20.84 10.51
N THR A 166 21.22 19.84 10.57
CA THR A 166 19.94 19.94 11.27
C THR A 166 20.14 19.73 12.77
N PHE A 167 19.51 20.55 13.60
CA PHE A 167 19.55 20.38 15.05
C PHE A 167 18.43 19.46 15.53
N VAL A 168 18.76 18.57 16.47
CA VAL A 168 17.83 17.66 17.15
C VAL A 168 17.87 17.93 18.65
N LEU A 169 16.71 17.85 19.30
CA LEU A 169 16.60 18.00 20.75
C LEU A 169 16.98 16.68 21.43
N LYS A 170 18.04 16.71 22.24
CA LYS A 170 18.45 15.62 23.14
C LYS A 170 18.21 16.02 24.61
N PRO A 171 18.27 15.10 25.58
CA PRO A 171 18.02 15.42 26.99
C PRO A 171 18.89 16.55 27.56
N LYS A 172 20.06 16.81 26.97
CA LYS A 172 21.02 17.84 27.40
C LYS A 172 20.95 19.14 26.59
N GLY A 173 20.07 19.23 25.59
CA GLY A 173 19.93 20.40 24.73
C GLY A 173 19.88 20.07 23.24
N LEU A 174 20.00 21.09 22.40
CA LEU A 174 20.05 20.95 20.95
C LEU A 174 21.45 20.53 20.50
N GLU A 175 21.52 19.51 19.66
CA GLU A 175 22.76 19.00 19.07
C GLU A 175 22.56 18.80 17.56
N VAL A 176 23.65 18.78 16.79
CA VAL A 176 23.58 18.52 15.36
C VAL A 176 23.29 17.03 15.13
N ALA A 177 22.39 16.72 14.20
CA ALA A 177 22.05 15.35 13.82
C ALA A 177 23.26 14.65 13.20
N GLU A 178 23.59 13.48 13.72
CA GLU A 178 24.67 12.63 13.24
C GLU A 178 24.13 11.59 12.25
N ALA A 179 24.89 11.33 11.20
CA ALA A 179 24.54 10.33 10.20
C ALA A 179 24.66 8.92 10.80
N PRO A 180 23.74 8.00 10.47
CA PRO A 180 23.93 6.60 10.78
C PRO A 180 25.10 6.03 9.97
N GLU A 181 25.52 4.82 10.31
CA GLU A 181 26.37 4.05 9.42
C GLU A 181 25.62 3.81 8.10
N GLY A 182 26.31 4.08 6.98
CA GLY A 182 25.72 3.96 5.65
C GLY A 182 25.52 2.51 5.25
N SER A 183 24.45 2.24 4.52
CA SER A 183 24.15 0.92 3.97
C SER A 183 23.49 1.05 2.61
N SER A 184 23.10 -0.08 2.01
CA SER A 184 22.27 -0.09 0.79
C SER A 184 20.88 0.54 0.99
N VAL A 185 20.42 0.69 2.23
CA VAL A 185 19.07 1.19 2.57
C VAL A 185 19.09 2.44 3.47
N THR A 186 20.27 2.90 3.90
CA THR A 186 20.41 4.10 4.75
C THR A 186 21.32 5.14 4.09
N SER A 187 20.84 6.38 4.04
CA SER A 187 21.61 7.53 3.55
C SER A 187 22.42 8.15 4.66
N GLN A 188 23.68 8.51 4.38
CA GLN A 188 24.53 9.27 5.29
C GLN A 188 24.40 10.79 5.11
N ARG A 189 23.56 11.24 4.16
CA ARG A 189 23.42 12.67 3.82
C ARG A 189 22.18 13.29 4.43
N PHE A 190 21.06 12.58 4.35
CA PHE A 190 19.78 13.06 4.83
C PHE A 190 18.81 11.90 5.08
N ALA A 191 17.77 12.15 5.86
CA ALA A 191 16.64 11.24 6.05
C ALA A 191 15.31 11.99 6.02
N TRP A 192 14.26 11.33 5.56
CA TRP A 192 12.89 11.80 5.79
C TRP A 192 12.47 11.38 7.19
N LEU A 193 12.03 12.35 7.99
CA LEU A 193 11.56 12.07 9.35
C LEU A 193 10.08 11.70 9.31
N PRO A 194 9.72 10.45 9.66
CA PRO A 194 8.32 10.11 9.81
C PRO A 194 7.77 10.79 11.07
N THR A 195 6.48 11.09 11.05
CA THR A 195 5.75 11.45 12.27
C THR A 195 5.19 10.19 12.87
N ASN A 196 5.60 9.88 14.10
CA ASN A 196 5.01 8.77 14.84
C ASN A 196 3.60 9.14 15.29
N PHE A 197 2.66 8.20 15.16
CA PHE A 197 1.29 8.35 15.62
C PHE A 197 0.95 7.27 16.65
N VAL A 198 0.17 7.64 17.66
CA VAL A 198 -0.53 6.69 18.53
C VAL A 198 -1.96 6.61 18.06
N VAL A 199 -2.41 5.40 17.78
CA VAL A 199 -3.79 5.08 17.42
C VAL A 199 -4.43 4.40 18.62
N GLY A 200 -5.49 5.00 19.14
CA GLY A 200 -6.31 4.46 20.23
C GLY A 200 -7.78 4.39 19.83
N ALA A 201 -8.60 3.79 20.68
CA ALA A 201 -10.04 3.65 20.42
C ALA A 201 -10.77 5.01 20.25
N SER A 202 -10.23 6.09 20.81
CA SER A 202 -10.79 7.44 20.74
C SER A 202 -10.21 8.32 19.62
N GLY A 203 -9.26 7.80 18.82
CA GLY A 203 -8.68 8.52 17.69
C GLY A 203 -7.17 8.40 17.56
N VAL A 204 -6.58 9.31 16.80
CA VAL A 204 -5.16 9.33 16.45
C VAL A 204 -4.49 10.57 17.02
N LYS A 205 -3.30 10.40 17.63
CA LYS A 205 -2.47 11.50 18.14
C LYS A 205 -1.06 11.43 17.56
N ALA A 206 -0.60 12.52 16.96
CA ALA A 206 0.80 12.68 16.59
C ALA A 206 1.69 12.77 17.85
N LEU A 207 2.76 12.01 17.88
CA LEU A 207 3.78 12.03 18.94
C LEU A 207 4.94 12.98 18.64
N GLY A 208 5.05 13.42 17.38
CA GLY A 208 6.07 14.35 16.93
C GLY A 208 5.49 15.42 16.03
N TYR A 209 6.36 16.30 15.58
CA TYR A 209 6.04 17.28 14.55
C TYR A 209 5.70 16.58 13.24
N ILE A 210 4.70 17.09 12.53
CA ILE A 210 4.44 16.69 11.15
C ILE A 210 5.42 17.43 10.27
N ASN A 211 6.36 16.69 9.69
CA ASN A 211 7.34 17.25 8.78
C ASN A 211 6.67 17.54 7.43
N ASN A 212 6.06 18.72 7.31
CA ASN A 212 5.39 19.22 6.12
C ASN A 212 6.04 20.48 5.60
#